data_AF-A0A256ZKF6-F1
#
_entry.id   AF-A0A256ZKF6-F1
#
_cell.length_a   1.000
_cell.length_b   1.000
_cell.length_c   1.000
_cell.angle_alpha   90.00
_cell.angle_beta   90.00
_cell.angle_gamma   90.00
#
_symmetry.space_group_name_H-M   'P 1'
#
loop_
_entity.id
_entity.type
_entity.pdbx_description
1 polymer ?
#
loop_
_entity_poly.entity_id
_entity_poly.type
_entity_poly.pdbx_seq_one_letter_code
_entity_poly.pdbx_strand_id
1 'polypeptide(L)'
;MTRDQVIGAAIFIVCLLILIGYLADVVIMAVTRMQYSWIASFLEMLGAKLPKPPWGPFWVLIWLIAVPVVIAFCAVMAIGAWIGWTMATTPPPAPIEELEEELRGEEEKKEEGKEEERKEGEEEK
;
A
#
# COMPACT_ATOMS: atom_id res chain seq x y z
N MET A 1 20.75 8.85 13.98
CA MET A 1 19.50 8.45 13.29
C MET A 1 19.22 7.01 13.66
N THR A 2 18.02 6.70 14.14
CA THR A 2 17.62 5.30 14.37
C THR A 2 17.65 4.59 13.02
N ARG A 3 18.08 3.31 12.99
CA ARG A 3 18.20 2.55 11.73
C ARG A 3 16.88 2.57 10.95
N ASP A 4 15.76 2.65 11.65
CA ASP A 4 14.40 2.72 11.11
C ASP A 4 14.13 4.03 10.36
N GLN A 5 14.65 5.17 10.82
CA GLN A 5 14.55 6.45 10.12
C GLN A 5 15.37 6.46 8.82
N VAL A 6 16.53 5.80 8.81
CA VAL A 6 17.38 5.69 7.61
C VAL A 6 16.69 4.84 6.55
N ILE A 7 16.06 3.74 6.95
CA ILE A 7 15.30 2.87 6.05
C ILE A 7 14.11 3.63 5.46
N GLY A 8 13.35 4.35 6.29
CA GLY A 8 12.23 5.18 5.83
C GLY A 8 12.68 6.28 4.87
N ALA A 9 13.76 7.00 5.19
CA ALA A 9 14.31 8.04 4.32
C ALA A 9 14.85 7.48 3.00
N ALA A 10 15.50 6.32 3.03
CA ALA A 10 15.99 5.65 1.82
C ALA A 10 14.83 5.27 0.89
N ILE A 11 13.77 4.67 1.42
CA ILE A 11 12.56 4.32 0.65
C ILE A 11 11.90 5.57 0.07
N PHE A 12 11.79 6.64 0.86
CA PHE A 12 11.21 7.91 0.40
C PHE A 12 12.01 8.53 -0.75
N ILE A 13 13.34 8.56 -0.65
CA ILE A 13 14.22 9.08 -1.71
C ILE A 13 14.06 8.25 -2.99
N VAL A 14 14.04 6.92 -2.87
CA VAL A 14 13.83 6.04 -4.03
C VAL A 14 12.48 6.30 -4.68
N CYS A 15 11.41 6.41 -3.90
CA CYS A 15 10.07 6.69 -4.40
C CYS A 15 10.01 8.06 -5.10
N LEU A 16 10.64 9.08 -4.52
CA LEU A 16 10.72 10.42 -5.09
C LEU A 16 11.50 10.43 -6.41
N LEU A 17 12.60 9.69 -6.51
CA LEU A 17 13.35 9.54 -7.75
C LEU A 17 12.53 8.85 -8.85
N ILE A 18 11.79 7.79 -8.50
CA ILE A 18 10.88 7.10 -9.42
C ILE A 18 9.78 8.07 -9.90
N LEU A 19 9.21 8.86 -9.00
CA LEU A 19 8.19 9.86 -9.33
C LEU A 19 8.74 10.92 -10.29
N ILE A 20 9.91 11.49 -10.00
CA ILE A 20 10.54 12.49 -10.86
C ILE A 20 10.88 11.88 -12.22
N GLY A 21 11.44 10.68 -12.26
CA GLY A 21 11.74 9.97 -13.50
C GLY A 21 10.49 9.73 -14.36
N TYR A 22 9.38 9.32 -13.73
CA TYR A 22 8.09 9.14 -14.40
C TYR A 22 7.56 10.45 -14.97
N LEU A 23 7.55 11.53 -14.17
CA LEU A 23 7.08 12.84 -14.63
C LEU A 23 7.95 13.39 -15.76
N ALA A 24 9.27 13.22 -15.67
CA ALA A 24 10.20 13.63 -16.70
C ALA A 24 9.95 12.89 -18.03
N ASP A 25 9.71 11.57 -17.98
CA ASP A 25 9.38 10.79 -19.19
C ASP A 25 8.09 11.28 -19.85
N VAL A 26 7.04 11.53 -19.07
CA VAL A 26 5.77 12.06 -19.58
C VAL A 26 5.95 13.45 -20.21
N VAL A 27 6.74 14.33 -19.60
CA VAL A 27 7.03 15.67 -20.12
C VAL A 27 7.85 15.61 -21.40
N ILE A 28 8.90 14.79 -21.45
CA ILE A 28 9.73 14.60 -22.65
C ILE A 28 8.89 14.06 -23.80
N MET A 29 8.08 13.03 -23.52
CA MET A 29 7.18 12.44 -24.50
C MET A 29 6.13 13.45 -25.00
N ALA A 30 5.66 14.37 -24.16
CA ALA A 30 4.76 15.46 -24.56
C ALA A 30 5.45 16.51 -25.45
N VAL A 31 6.69 16.90 -25.13
CA VAL A 31 7.45 17.92 -25.89
C VAL A 31 7.94 17.38 -27.24
N THR A 32 8.39 16.13 -27.30
CA THR A 32 8.99 15.53 -28.51
C THR A 32 7.96 14.82 -29.40
N ARG A 33 6.66 15.11 -29.25
CA ARG A 33 5.56 14.50 -30.03
C ARG A 33 5.59 12.96 -30.03
N MET A 34 5.74 12.35 -28.85
CA MET A 34 5.73 10.88 -28.65
C MET A 34 6.84 10.10 -29.38
N GLN A 35 8.00 10.73 -29.64
CA GLN A 35 9.11 10.08 -30.34
C GLN A 35 10.20 9.51 -29.42
N TYR A 36 10.38 10.07 -28.22
CA TYR A 36 11.44 9.67 -27.30
C TYR A 36 10.88 9.41 -25.90
N SER A 37 11.16 8.21 -25.37
CA SER A 37 10.95 7.83 -23.97
C SER A 37 12.25 7.22 -23.49
N TRP A 38 12.86 7.80 -22.45
CA TRP A 38 14.12 7.27 -21.93
C TRP A 38 13.90 5.93 -21.22
N ILE A 39 12.71 5.74 -20.62
CA ILE A 39 12.29 4.43 -20.09
C ILE A 39 12.28 3.35 -21.17
N ALA A 40 11.87 3.66 -22.40
CA ALA A 40 11.86 2.69 -23.49
C ALA A 40 13.29 2.27 -23.88
N SER A 41 14.21 3.23 -24.00
CA SER A 41 15.63 2.95 -24.25
C SER A 41 16.27 2.15 -23.10
N PHE A 42 15.90 2.44 -21.86
CA PHE A 42 16.36 1.69 -20.69
C PHE A 42 15.81 0.26 -20.66
N LEU A 43 14.53 0.07 -21.03
CA LEU A 43 13.93 -1.26 -21.16
C LEU A 43 14.58 -2.09 -22.28
N GLU A 44 14.86 -1.48 -23.43
CA GLU A 44 15.57 -2.13 -24.53
C GLU A 44 16.99 -2.53 -24.12
N MET A 45 17.68 -1.69 -23.36
CA MET A 45 18.99 -2.02 -22.77
C MET A 45 18.91 -3.21 -21.81
N LEU A 46 17.80 -3.36 -21.09
CA LEU A 46 17.50 -4.54 -20.24
C LEU A 46 17.03 -5.77 -21.03
N GLY A 47 16.99 -5.70 -22.37
CA GLY A 47 16.66 -6.82 -23.25
C GLY A 47 15.19 -6.94 -23.62
N ALA A 48 14.36 -5.94 -23.30
CA ALA A 48 12.97 -5.91 -23.74
C ALA A 48 12.90 -5.60 -25.24
N LYS A 49 12.32 -6.53 -26.03
CA LYS A 49 12.07 -6.29 -27.47
C LYS A 49 10.80 -5.46 -27.64
N LEU A 50 10.94 -4.14 -27.62
CA LEU A 50 9.82 -3.24 -27.88
C LEU A 50 9.50 -3.17 -29.39
N PRO A 51 8.22 -3.08 -29.78
CA PRO A 51 7.85 -2.91 -31.18
C PRO A 51 8.36 -1.57 -31.72
N LYS A 52 8.94 -1.56 -32.92
CA LYS A 52 9.42 -0.31 -33.55
C LYS A 52 8.24 0.63 -33.92
N PRO A 53 8.47 1.95 -33.96
CA PRO A 53 7.43 2.93 -34.31
C PRO A 53 6.80 2.58 -35.67
N PRO A 54 5.49 2.84 -35.88
CA PRO A 54 4.64 3.78 -35.12
C PRO A 54 3.91 3.21 -33.89
N TRP A 55 3.95 1.89 -33.65
CA TRP A 55 3.16 1.24 -32.58
C TRP A 55 3.90 1.10 -31.23
N GLY A 56 5.23 1.28 -31.23
CA GLY A 56 6.09 1.20 -30.05
C GLY A 56 5.75 2.16 -28.91
N PRO A 57 5.75 3.48 -29.16
CA PRO A 57 5.57 4.48 -28.09
C PRO A 57 4.21 4.35 -27.37
N PHE A 58 3.15 4.04 -28.12
CA PHE A 58 1.82 3.81 -27.57
C PHE A 58 1.77 2.59 -26.64
N TRP A 59 2.50 1.52 -26.96
CA TRP A 59 2.52 0.32 -26.13
C TRP A 59 3.18 0.60 -24.78
N VAL A 60 4.29 1.34 -24.79
CA VAL A 60 4.98 1.77 -23.57
C VAL A 60 4.08 2.67 -22.73
N LEU A 61 3.43 3.66 -23.33
CA LEU A 61 2.46 4.54 -22.66
C LEU A 61 1.36 3.75 -21.96
N ILE A 62 0.73 2.81 -22.69
CA ILE A 62 -0.36 1.98 -22.15
C ILE A 62 0.14 1.21 -20.93
N TRP A 63 1.31 0.58 -20.99
CA TRP A 63 1.83 -0.16 -19.85
C TRP A 63 2.31 0.71 -18.70
N LEU A 64 2.89 1.87 -19.01
CA LEU A 64 3.33 2.86 -18.02
C LEU A 64 2.15 3.34 -17.15
N ILE A 65 0.97 3.52 -17.76
CA ILE A 65 -0.26 3.90 -17.06
C ILE A 65 -1.00 2.68 -16.49
N ALA A 66 -1.04 1.57 -17.23
CA ALA A 66 -1.78 0.38 -16.82
C ALA A 66 -1.22 -0.25 -15.55
N VAL A 67 0.10 -0.29 -15.37
CA VAL A 67 0.72 -0.89 -14.18
C VAL A 67 0.22 -0.25 -12.87
N PRO A 68 0.35 1.07 -12.64
CA PRO A 68 -0.15 1.68 -11.39
C PRO A 68 -1.67 1.56 -11.25
N VAL A 69 -2.42 1.67 -12.36
CA VAL A 69 -3.88 1.51 -12.33
C VAL A 69 -4.29 0.09 -11.92
N VAL A 70 -3.63 -0.93 -12.47
CA VAL A 70 -3.88 -2.34 -12.13
C VAL A 70 -3.50 -2.59 -10.67
N ILE A 71 -2.40 -2.05 -10.17
CA ILE A 71 -2.01 -2.18 -8.76
C ILE A 71 -3.09 -1.56 -7.85
N ALA A 72 -3.55 -0.34 -8.16
CA ALA A 72 -4.62 0.31 -7.40
C ALA A 72 -5.94 -0.49 -7.48
N PHE A 73 -6.29 -0.99 -8.66
CA PHE A 73 -7.48 -1.81 -8.86
C PHE A 73 -7.42 -3.13 -8.07
N CYS A 74 -6.28 -3.82 -8.10
CA CYS A 74 -6.04 -5.03 -7.31
C CYS A 74 -6.13 -4.75 -5.81
N ALA A 75 -5.62 -3.62 -5.33
CA ALA A 75 -5.75 -3.24 -3.92
C ALA A 75 -7.22 -3.06 -3.51
N VAL A 76 -8.01 -2.35 -4.33
CA VAL A 76 -9.46 -2.19 -4.08
C VAL A 76 -10.19 -3.53 -4.10
N MET A 77 -9.89 -4.39 -5.09
CA MET A 77 -10.46 -5.74 -5.17
C MET A 77 -10.06 -6.62 -3.99
N ALA A 78 -8.82 -6.54 -3.52
CA ALA A 78 -8.36 -7.28 -2.35
C ALA A 78 -9.11 -6.84 -1.08
N ILE A 79 -9.34 -5.54 -0.91
CA ILE A 79 -10.14 -5.01 0.21
C ILE A 79 -11.59 -5.49 0.09
N GLY A 80 -12.20 -5.39 -1.09
CA GLY A 80 -13.58 -5.84 -1.31
C GLY A 80 -13.74 -7.35 -1.08
N ALA A 81 -12.78 -8.15 -1.54
CA ALA A 81 -12.74 -9.58 -1.29
C ALA A 81 -12.54 -9.90 0.19
N TRP A 82 -11.70 -9.15 0.90
CA TRP A 82 -11.52 -9.30 2.35
C TRP A 82 -12.79 -8.98 3.13
N ILE A 83 -13.46 -7.86 2.84
CA ILE A 83 -14.71 -7.48 3.49
C ILE A 83 -15.82 -8.49 3.16
N GLY A 84 -15.95 -8.87 1.89
CA GLY A 84 -16.91 -9.88 1.45
C GLY A 84 -16.66 -11.24 2.13
N TRP A 85 -15.40 -11.64 2.28
CA TRP A 85 -15.01 -12.82 3.04
C TRP A 85 -15.46 -12.71 4.50
N THR A 86 -15.18 -11.58 5.17
CA THR A 86 -15.59 -11.40 6.57
C THR A 86 -17.10 -11.44 6.76
N MET A 87 -17.90 -10.86 5.86
CA MET A 87 -19.37 -10.93 5.95
C MET A 87 -19.93 -12.32 5.65
N ALA A 88 -19.30 -13.09 4.77
CA ALA A 88 -19.71 -14.46 4.47
C ALA A 88 -19.37 -15.43 5.61
N THR A 89 -18.29 -15.17 6.34
CA THR A 89 -17.82 -16.02 7.45
C THR A 89 -18.28 -15.54 8.82
N THR A 90 -18.96 -14.40 8.94
CA THR A 90 -19.62 -13.98 10.18
C THR A 90 -21.00 -14.62 10.28
N PRO A 91 -21.22 -15.62 11.16
CA PRO A 91 -22.58 -16.01 11.52
C PRO A 91 -23.31 -14.80 12.11
N PRO A 92 -24.62 -14.68 11.85
CA PRO A 92 -25.43 -13.55 12.30
C PRO A 92 -25.22 -13.31 13.80
N PRO A 93 -25.02 -12.04 14.23
CA PRO A 93 -24.72 -11.72 15.61
C PRO A 93 -25.82 -12.28 16.53
N ALA A 94 -25.40 -13.03 17.55
CA ALA A 94 -26.28 -13.53 18.59
C ALA A 94 -26.97 -12.37 19.32
N PRO A 95 -28.19 -12.57 19.86
CA PRO A 95 -28.96 -11.54 20.54
C PRO A 95 -28.20 -10.95 21.73
N ILE A 96 -28.00 -9.65 21.64
CA ILE A 96 -27.49 -8.59 22.53
C ILE A 96 -27.42 -8.86 24.06
N GLU A 97 -28.20 -9.78 24.65
CA GLU A 97 -28.20 -10.04 26.10
C GLU A 97 -26.95 -10.82 26.58
N GLU A 98 -26.42 -11.76 25.80
CA GLU A 98 -25.22 -12.54 26.20
C GLU A 98 -23.91 -11.74 26.01
N LEU A 99 -23.89 -10.77 25.08
CA LEU A 99 -22.71 -9.94 24.78
C LEU A 99 -22.48 -8.84 25.82
N GLU A 100 -23.55 -8.34 26.46
CA GLU A 100 -23.47 -7.31 27.50
C GLU A 100 -22.94 -7.89 28.84
N GLU A 101 -23.28 -9.14 29.16
CA GLU A 101 -22.70 -9.86 30.31
C GLU A 101 -21.21 -10.20 30.10
N GLU A 102 -20.83 -10.60 28.88
CA GLU A 102 -19.42 -10.91 28.56
C GLU A 102 -18.55 -9.64 28.51
N LEU A 103 -19.07 -8.52 27.97
CA LEU A 103 -18.36 -7.24 27.95
C LEU A 103 -18.17 -6.65 29.35
N ARG A 104 -19.18 -6.76 30.23
CA ARG A 104 -19.02 -6.39 31.65
C ARG A 104 -17.96 -7.23 32.35
N GLY A 105 -17.95 -8.54 32.12
CA GLY A 105 -16.95 -9.44 32.69
C GLY A 105 -15.52 -9.21 32.17
N GLU A 106 -15.38 -8.72 30.94
CA GLU A 106 -14.08 -8.37 30.35
C GLU A 106 -13.59 -6.97 30.78
N GLU A 107 -14.52 -6.03 31.02
CA GLU A 107 -14.22 -4.71 31.59
C GLU A 107 -13.75 -4.80 33.04
N GLU A 108 -14.41 -5.60 33.90
CA GLU A 108 -13.98 -5.82 35.28
C GLU A 108 -12.57 -6.42 35.36
N LYS A 109 -12.26 -7.42 34.52
CA LYS A 109 -10.91 -8.01 34.46
C LYS A 109 -9.84 -7.03 33.96
N LYS A 110 -10.21 -6.11 33.06
CA LYS A 110 -9.28 -5.06 32.55
C LYS A 110 -9.04 -3.95 33.58
N GLU A 111 -10.03 -3.64 34.41
CA GLU A 111 -9.84 -2.70 35.52
C GLU A 111 -9.02 -3.31 36.65
N GLU A 112 -9.27 -4.57 37.03
CA GLU A 112 -8.48 -5.28 38.05
C GLU A 112 -6.99 -5.40 37.65
N GLY A 113 -6.69 -5.79 36.41
CA GLY A 113 -5.30 -5.89 35.93
C GLY A 113 -4.57 -4.55 35.86
N LYS A 114 -5.28 -3.44 35.61
CA LYS A 114 -4.71 -2.09 35.63
C LYS A 114 -4.48 -1.55 37.05
N GLU A 115 -5.28 -2.00 38.01
CA GLU A 115 -5.14 -1.59 39.41
C GLU A 115 -4.00 -2.35 40.10
N GLU A 116 -3.78 -3.63 39.76
CA GLU A 116 -2.59 -4.39 40.19
C GLU A 116 -1.29 -3.80 39.61
N GLU A 117 -1.27 -3.47 38.31
CA GLU A 117 -0.09 -2.88 37.65
C GLU A 117 0.26 -1.47 38.20
N ARG A 118 -0.74 -0.74 38.72
CA ARG A 118 -0.53 0.54 39.42
C ARG A 118 0.00 0.38 40.85
N LYS A 119 -0.41 -0.67 41.56
CA LYS A 119 0.04 -0.93 42.94
C LYS A 119 1.49 -1.45 42.98
N GLU A 120 1.87 -2.31 42.03
CA GLU A 120 3.27 -2.78 41.92
C GLU A 120 4.24 -1.66 41.51
N GLY A 121 3.81 -0.72 40.66
CA GLY A 121 4.65 0.42 40.25
C GLY A 121 4.86 1.52 41.31
N GLU A 122 4.07 1.52 42.39
CA GLU A 122 4.16 2.49 43.50
C GLU A 122 4.94 1.93 44.70
N GLU A 123 5.05 0.59 44.85
CA GLU A 123 5.89 -0.06 45.86
C GLU A 123 7.38 -0.18 45.48
N GLU A 124 7.74 -0.02 44.20
CA GLU A 124 9.14 -0.10 43.72
C GLU A 124 9.89 1.26 43.69
N LYS A 125 9.31 2.32 44.28
CA LYS A 125 9.88 3.69 44.30
C LYS A 125 10.20 4.20 45.70
#